data_AF-A0A7R9WI29-F1
#
_entry.id   AF-A0A7R9WI29-F1
#
_cell.length_a   1.000
_cell.length_b   1.000
_cell.length_c   1.000
_cell.angle_alpha   90.00
_cell.angle_beta   90.00
_cell.angle_gamma   90.00
#
_symmetry.space_group_name_H-M   'P 1'
#
loop_
_entity.id
_entity.type
_entity.pdbx_description
1 polymer ?
#
loop_
_entity_poly.entity_id
_entity_poly.type
_entity_poly.pdbx_seq_one_letter_code
_entity_poly.pdbx_strand_id
1 'polypeptide(L)'
;VSTTFLPQTTNVPNPAIYVADIKMNIGQNKQGTKFNGRAWVTILEQGSNLPVPDAMVEVQWSDATFDFLIGPTDVDGRVKFVSDRVNGGGTFVIEVLDVVHSMGYDYAPELNVMTSNSITGP
;
A
#
# COMPACT_ATOMS: atom_id res chain seq x y z
N VAL A 1 -51.61 -24.42 -3.17
CA VAL A 1 -50.74 -23.26 -2.88
C VAL A 1 -49.30 -23.70 -3.01
N SER A 2 -48.69 -23.43 -4.17
CA SER A 2 -47.29 -23.76 -4.43
C SER A 2 -46.45 -22.52 -4.15
N THR A 3 -45.69 -22.53 -3.05
CA THR A 3 -44.69 -21.52 -2.74
C THR A 3 -43.38 -21.92 -3.40
N THR A 4 -43.06 -21.26 -4.51
CA THR A 4 -41.72 -21.31 -5.12
C THR A 4 -40.77 -20.52 -4.22
N PHE A 5 -39.82 -21.20 -3.58
CA PHE A 5 -38.68 -20.53 -2.94
C PHE A 5 -37.65 -20.20 -4.01
N LEU A 6 -37.40 -18.91 -4.24
CA LEU A 6 -36.23 -18.46 -4.99
C LEU A 6 -35.00 -18.59 -4.07
N PRO A 7 -33.86 -19.11 -4.57
CA PRO A 7 -32.63 -19.10 -3.77
C PRO A 7 -32.21 -17.63 -3.57
N GLN A 8 -32.16 -17.19 -2.31
CA GLN A 8 -31.50 -15.94 -1.97
C GLN A 8 -29.99 -16.15 -2.07
N THR A 9 -29.35 -15.56 -3.07
CA THR A 9 -27.92 -15.31 -3.05
C THR A 9 -27.66 -14.21 -2.03
N THR A 10 -27.21 -14.56 -0.82
CA THR A 10 -26.76 -13.58 0.16
C THR A 10 -25.48 -12.92 -0.37
N ASN A 11 -25.60 -11.72 -0.92
CA ASN A 11 -24.46 -10.88 -1.25
C ASN A 11 -23.88 -10.36 0.08
N VAL A 12 -23.05 -11.15 0.74
CA VAL A 12 -22.28 -10.67 1.90
C VAL A 12 -21.20 -9.76 1.34
N PRO A 13 -21.17 -8.47 1.70
CA PRO A 13 -20.10 -7.58 1.25
C PRO A 13 -18.75 -8.13 1.72
N ASN A 14 -17.75 -8.09 0.85
CA ASN A 14 -16.38 -8.38 1.24
C ASN A 14 -15.94 -7.40 2.34
N PRO A 15 -15.09 -7.81 3.30
CA PRO A 15 -14.52 -6.87 4.25
C PRO A 15 -13.68 -5.81 3.51
N ALA A 16 -13.77 -4.56 3.96
CA ALA A 16 -13.04 -3.46 3.36
C ALA A 16 -11.60 -3.40 3.89
N ILE A 17 -10.63 -3.09 3.03
CA ILE A 17 -9.24 -2.82 3.41
C ILE A 17 -8.83 -1.42 3.00
N TYR A 18 -7.87 -0.85 3.73
CA TYR A 18 -7.43 0.53 3.51
C TYR A 18 -5.97 0.74 3.92
N VAL A 19 -5.37 1.79 3.37
CA VAL A 19 -4.02 2.26 3.74
C VAL A 19 -4.11 2.99 5.08
N ALA A 20 -3.54 2.38 6.10
CA ALA A 20 -3.56 2.92 7.46
C ALA A 20 -2.38 3.86 7.75
N ASP A 21 -1.22 3.63 7.11
CA ASP A 21 -0.01 4.42 7.32
C ASP A 21 1.01 4.23 6.19
N ILE A 22 1.82 5.28 5.95
CA ILE A 22 3.00 5.23 5.10
C ILE A 22 4.17 5.84 5.87
N LYS A 23 5.09 5.01 6.36
CA LYS A 23 6.32 5.49 7.03
C LYS A 23 7.47 5.53 6.04
N MET A 24 8.35 6.54 6.17
CA MET A 24 9.49 6.69 5.26
C MET A 24 10.82 6.88 5.98
N ASN A 25 11.90 6.42 5.35
CA ASN A 25 13.24 6.87 5.65
C ASN A 25 14.12 6.94 4.39
N ILE A 26 15.28 7.59 4.53
CA ILE A 26 16.29 7.66 3.47
C ILE A 26 17.29 6.50 3.64
N GLY A 27 17.52 5.77 2.56
CA GLY A 27 18.66 4.88 2.41
C GLY A 27 19.82 5.57 1.71
N GLN A 28 21.05 5.13 2.01
CA GLN A 28 22.28 5.69 1.46
C GLN A 28 23.21 4.56 1.01
N ASN A 29 23.96 4.77 -0.08
CA ASN A 29 25.05 3.86 -0.47
C ASN A 29 26.26 4.02 0.47
N LYS A 30 27.22 3.08 0.40
CA LYS A 30 28.40 3.12 1.27
C LYS A 30 29.24 4.40 1.10
N GLN A 31 29.24 5.00 -0.10
CA GLN A 31 30.01 6.19 -0.42
C GLN A 31 29.31 7.50 -0.01
N GLY A 32 28.02 7.45 0.34
CA GLY A 32 27.25 8.65 0.69
C GLY A 32 26.96 9.63 -0.42
N THR A 33 27.02 9.16 -1.66
CA THR A 33 26.75 9.96 -2.85
C THR A 33 25.38 9.69 -3.46
N LYS A 34 24.79 8.52 -3.16
CA LYS A 34 23.52 8.09 -3.73
C LYS A 34 22.52 7.73 -2.64
N PHE A 35 21.32 8.28 -2.76
CA PHE A 35 20.25 8.14 -1.79
C PHE A 35 19.01 7.53 -2.44
N ASN A 36 18.18 6.85 -1.66
CA ASN A 36 16.87 6.40 -2.10
C ASN A 36 15.81 6.54 -1.01
N GLY A 37 14.56 6.67 -1.43
CA GLY A 37 13.41 6.56 -0.56
C GLY A 37 13.16 5.09 -0.18
N ARG A 38 12.79 4.86 1.08
CA ARG A 38 12.26 3.58 1.56
C ARG A 38 10.95 3.86 2.26
N ALA A 39 9.88 3.23 1.80
CA ALA A 39 8.55 3.41 2.35
C ALA A 39 8.03 2.07 2.88
N TRP A 40 7.30 2.12 3.99
CA TRP A 40 6.53 1.02 4.54
C TRP A 40 5.07 1.41 4.51
N VAL A 41 4.29 0.73 3.67
CA VAL A 41 2.84 0.90 3.58
C VAL A 41 2.20 -0.14 4.49
N THR A 42 1.23 0.28 5.30
CA THR A 42 0.47 -0.61 6.20
C THR A 42 -0.97 -0.70 5.74
N ILE A 43 -1.47 -1.92 5.53
CA ILE A 43 -2.85 -2.22 5.14
C ILE A 43 -3.57 -2.88 6.32
N LEU A 44 -4.74 -2.36 6.68
CA LEU A 44 -5.60 -2.90 7.72
C LEU A 44 -7.00 -3.20 7.17
N GLU A 45 -7.69 -4.14 7.82
CA GLU A 45 -9.10 -4.43 7.59
C GLU A 45 -9.97 -3.45 8.41
N GLN A 46 -10.97 -2.85 7.75
CA GLN A 46 -11.94 -1.99 8.41
C GLN A 46 -12.76 -2.78 9.44
N GLY A 47 -12.95 -2.20 10.62
CA GLY A 47 -13.79 -2.74 11.67
C GLY A 47 -13.02 -3.60 12.67
N SER A 48 -12.20 -4.54 12.19
CA SER A 48 -11.32 -5.34 13.07
C SER A 48 -10.00 -4.65 13.37
N ASN A 49 -9.54 -3.73 12.51
CA ASN A 49 -8.22 -3.10 12.55
C ASN A 49 -7.07 -4.12 12.57
N LEU A 50 -7.32 -5.34 12.07
CA LEU A 50 -6.30 -6.37 11.98
C LEU A 50 -5.43 -6.14 10.73
N PRO A 51 -4.12 -6.47 10.80
CA PRO A 51 -3.26 -6.42 9.63
C PRO A 51 -3.67 -7.42 8.56
N VAL A 52 -3.58 -7.02 7.31
CA VAL A 52 -3.98 -7.85 6.16
C VAL A 52 -2.72 -8.34 5.43
N PRO A 53 -2.32 -9.61 5.59
CA PRO A 53 -1.21 -10.19 4.83
C PRO A 53 -1.60 -10.43 3.36
N ASP A 54 -0.60 -10.60 2.50
CA ASP A 54 -0.75 -10.98 1.08
C ASP A 54 -1.60 -10.02 0.23
N ALA A 55 -1.88 -8.81 0.72
CA ALA A 55 -2.47 -7.73 -0.07
C ALA A 55 -1.41 -7.19 -1.03
N MET A 56 -1.70 -7.22 -2.34
CA MET A 56 -0.84 -6.64 -3.37
C MET A 56 -1.07 -5.14 -3.42
N VAL A 57 -0.07 -4.37 -3.01
CA VAL A 57 -0.10 -2.90 -3.02
C VAL A 57 0.65 -2.41 -4.25
N GLU A 58 0.03 -1.53 -5.03
CA GLU A 58 0.65 -0.83 -6.15
C GLU A 58 1.03 0.60 -5.74
N VAL A 59 2.26 1.00 -6.07
CA VAL A 59 2.78 2.34 -5.75
C VAL A 59 3.51 2.96 -6.92
N GLN A 60 3.52 4.30 -6.92
CA GLN A 60 4.36 5.12 -7.79
C GLN A 60 5.33 5.96 -6.95
N TRP A 61 6.60 5.98 -7.37
CA TRP A 61 7.57 6.97 -6.93
C TRP A 61 7.61 8.15 -7.90
N SER A 62 7.76 9.35 -7.37
CA SER A 62 7.93 10.59 -8.15
C SER A 62 8.93 11.56 -7.51
N ASP A 63 9.14 12.70 -8.18
CA ASP A 63 10.13 13.74 -7.91
C ASP A 63 11.59 13.32 -8.17
N ALA A 64 12.37 12.95 -7.15
CA ALA A 64 13.78 12.62 -7.33
C ALA A 64 13.99 11.36 -8.20
N THR A 65 12.98 10.49 -8.29
CA THR A 65 12.98 9.26 -9.09
C THR A 65 11.58 8.94 -9.59
N PHE A 66 11.45 8.10 -10.62
CA PHE A 66 10.18 7.73 -11.24
C PHE A 66 10.11 6.23 -11.47
N ASP A 67 9.37 5.52 -10.61
CA ASP A 67 9.27 4.06 -10.63
C ASP A 67 7.85 3.61 -10.31
N PHE A 68 7.41 2.49 -10.88
CA PHE A 68 6.19 1.79 -10.50
C PHE A 68 6.55 0.45 -9.88
N LEU A 69 6.00 0.15 -8.70
CA LEU A 69 6.30 -1.07 -7.96
C LEU A 69 5.02 -1.71 -7.42
N ILE A 70 5.02 -3.03 -7.35
CA ILE A 70 3.95 -3.83 -6.73
C ILE A 70 4.58 -4.80 -5.74
N GLY A 71 3.95 -5.00 -4.58
CA GLY A 71 4.45 -5.97 -3.59
C GLY A 71 3.36 -6.44 -2.63
N PRO A 72 3.45 -7.70 -2.16
CA PRO A 72 2.54 -8.23 -1.15
C PRO A 72 2.90 -7.67 0.24
N THR A 73 1.88 -7.49 1.08
CA THR A 73 2.06 -7.27 2.52
C THR A 73 2.49 -8.55 3.23
N ASP A 74 3.30 -8.40 4.27
CA ASP A 74 3.68 -9.48 5.18
C ASP A 74 2.59 -9.76 6.25
N VAL A 75 2.89 -10.67 7.18
CA VAL A 75 2.00 -11.04 8.30
C VAL A 75 1.60 -9.87 9.21
N ASP A 76 2.38 -8.79 9.19
CA ASP A 76 2.08 -7.56 9.92
C ASP A 76 1.31 -6.54 9.07
N GLY A 77 0.77 -6.96 7.92
CA GLY A 77 0.04 -6.11 6.98
C GLY A 77 0.92 -5.05 6.34
N ARG A 78 2.25 -5.26 6.29
CA ARG A 78 3.22 -4.25 5.86
C ARG A 78 3.96 -4.67 4.61
N VAL A 79 4.17 -3.74 3.71
CA VAL A 79 5.03 -3.92 2.52
C VAL A 79 6.06 -2.82 2.45
N LYS A 80 7.30 -3.19 2.11
CA LYS A 80 8.40 -2.24 1.96
C LYS A 80 8.71 -2.00 0.48
N PHE A 81 8.60 -0.74 0.07
CA PHE A 81 9.06 -0.27 -1.24
C PHE A 81 10.37 0.49 -1.11
N VAL A 82 11.24 0.32 -2.11
CA VAL A 82 12.54 0.97 -2.17
C VAL A 82 12.66 1.58 -3.55
N SER A 83 12.81 2.90 -3.61
CA SER A 83 12.97 3.61 -4.88
C SER A 83 14.35 3.37 -5.49
N ASP A 84 14.50 3.73 -6.76
CA ASP A 84 15.83 3.86 -7.36
C ASP A 84 16.69 4.92 -6.65
N ARG A 85 18.00 4.78 -6.85
CA ARG A 85 19.00 5.64 -6.21
C ARG A 85 19.30 6.87 -7.05
N VAL A 86 19.28 8.02 -6.39
CA VAL A 86 19.54 9.35 -6.99
C VAL A 86 20.84 9.91 -6.44
N ASN A 87 21.68 10.43 -7.34
CA ASN A 87 22.99 11.00 -6.97
C ASN A 87 22.78 12.40 -6.38
N GLY A 88 23.26 12.64 -5.16
CA GLY A 88 22.95 13.88 -4.42
C GLY A 88 21.48 13.99 -3.98
N GLY A 89 20.74 12.87 -4.00
CA GLY A 89 19.38 12.70 -3.46
C GLY A 89 18.35 13.73 -3.94
N GLY A 90 17.58 14.29 -3.00
CA GLY A 90 16.37 15.07 -3.29
C GLY A 90 15.10 14.56 -2.57
N THR A 91 13.94 15.04 -3.02
CA THR A 91 12.63 14.67 -2.48
C THR A 91 12.11 13.40 -3.15
N PHE A 92 11.86 12.37 -2.34
CA PHE A 92 11.24 11.13 -2.81
C PHE A 92 9.78 11.13 -2.36
N VAL A 93 8.86 11.10 -3.33
CA VAL A 93 7.42 11.00 -3.08
C VAL A 93 6.95 9.60 -3.45
N ILE A 94 6.16 9.00 -2.58
CA ILE A 94 5.44 7.75 -2.86
C ILE A 94 3.95 7.98 -2.81
N GLU A 95 3.22 7.39 -3.76
CA GLU A 95 1.76 7.37 -3.82
C GLU A 95 1.29 5.92 -3.94
N VAL A 96 0.27 5.53 -3.17
CA VAL A 96 -0.42 4.24 -3.32
C VAL A 96 -1.52 4.42 -4.36
N LEU A 97 -1.47 3.61 -5.43
CA LEU A 97 -2.42 3.68 -6.54
C LEU A 97 -3.59 2.72 -6.32
N ASP A 98 -3.30 1.49 -5.91
CA ASP A 98 -4.29 0.44 -5.72
C ASP A 98 -3.85 -0.61 -4.69
N VAL A 99 -4.82 -1.35 -4.15
CA VAL A 99 -4.59 -2.50 -3.28
C VAL A 99 -5.54 -3.63 -3.69
N VAL A 100 -4.99 -4.81 -3.99
CA VAL A 100 -5.77 -5.98 -4.42
C VAL A 100 -5.50 -7.16 -3.48
N HIS A 101 -6.54 -7.91 -3.14
CA HIS A 101 -6.40 -9.13 -2.35
C HIS A 101 -7.21 -10.28 -2.95
N SER A 102 -6.61 -11.46 -3.07
CA SER A 102 -7.23 -12.62 -3.76
C SER A 102 -8.34 -13.31 -2.96
N MET A 103 -8.34 -13.18 -1.63
CA MET A 103 -9.31 -13.84 -0.73
C MET A 103 -10.59 -13.04 -0.45
N GLY A 104 -10.97 -12.11 -1.35
CA GLY A 104 -12.26 -11.41 -1.24
C GLY A 104 -12.27 -10.30 -0.20
N TYR A 105 -11.27 -9.42 -0.26
CA TYR A 105 -11.34 -8.09 0.35
C TYR A 105 -11.59 -7.05 -0.74
N ASP A 106 -12.35 -6.01 -0.41
CA ASP A 106 -12.54 -4.86 -1.29
C ASP A 106 -11.68 -3.71 -0.79
N TYR A 107 -10.87 -3.13 -1.67
CA TYR A 107 -10.13 -1.92 -1.33
C TYR A 107 -11.06 -0.71 -1.32
N ALA A 108 -11.05 0.01 -0.20
CA ALA A 108 -11.90 1.16 0.06
C ALA A 108 -11.01 2.42 0.18
N PRO A 109 -10.62 3.05 -0.96
CA PRO A 109 -9.68 4.17 -0.97
C PRO A 109 -10.18 5.39 -0.19
N GLU A 110 -11.49 5.55 -0.03
CA GLU A 110 -12.11 6.60 0.77
C GLU A 110 -11.86 6.47 2.28
N LEU A 111 -11.40 5.29 2.73
CA LEU A 111 -11.03 5.02 4.12
C LEU A 111 -9.54 5.21 4.40
N ASN A 112 -8.73 5.46 3.35
CA ASN A 112 -7.30 5.65 3.51
C ASN A 112 -7.02 6.80 4.48
N VAL A 113 -6.20 6.52 5.49
CA VAL A 113 -5.67 7.55 6.39
C VAL A 113 -4.60 8.36 5.66
N MET A 114 -3.89 7.73 4.72
CA MET A 114 -2.84 8.34 3.91
C MET A 114 -2.77 7.66 2.54
N THR A 115 -2.68 8.44 1.46
CA THR A 115 -2.51 7.93 0.09
C THR A 115 -1.11 8.19 -0.46
N SER A 116 -0.42 9.20 0.05
CA SER A 116 0.95 9.55 -0.34
C SER A 116 1.76 10.05 0.84
N ASN A 117 3.09 9.95 0.73
CA ASN A 117 4.01 10.57 1.66
C ASN A 117 5.29 11.01 0.92
N SER A 118 6.07 11.90 1.53
CA SER A 118 7.31 12.39 0.98
C SER A 118 8.41 12.46 2.04
N ILE A 119 9.65 12.29 1.59
CA ILE A 119 10.83 12.52 2.43
C ILE A 119 11.94 13.14 1.59
N THR A 120 12.57 14.19 2.12
CA THR A 120 13.70 14.85 1.48
C THR A 120 15.00 14.42 2.13
N GLY A 121 15.86 13.79 1.34
CA GLY A 121 17.25 13.52 1.71
C GLY A 121 18.18 14.64 1.25
N PRO A 122 19.47 14.55 1.59
CA PRO A 122 20.52 15.38 1.01
C PRO A 122 20.49 15.41 -0.52
#